data_AF-A0A350AGM8-F1
#
_entry.id   AF-A0A350AGM8-F1
#
_cell.length_a   1.000
_cell.length_b   1.000
_cell.length_c   1.000
_cell.angle_alpha   90.00
_cell.angle_beta   90.00
_cell.angle_gamma   90.00
#
_symmetry.space_group_name_H-M   'P 1'
#
loop_
_entity.id
_entity.type
_entity.pdbx_description
1 polymer ?
#
loop_
_entity_poly.entity_id
_entity_poly.type
_entity_poly.pdbx_seq_one_letter_code
_entity_poly.pdbx_strand_id
1 'polypeptide(L)'
;VIYNHVILVLKGVSLKVPKGGITALLGGNGAGKSTTLKAISGLLASERGDITKGKISYRGNSISAMNPSDLVKMGVIQVMEGR
;
A
#
# COMPACT_ATOMS: atom_id res chain seq x y z
N VAL A 1 -3.51 0.09 -9.11
CA VAL A 1 -2.85 -1.18 -8.74
C VAL A 1 -3.50 -2.30 -9.52
N ILE A 2 -2.69 -3.08 -10.22
CA ILE A 2 -3.14 -4.19 -11.07
C ILE A 2 -2.49 -5.48 -10.58
N TYR A 3 -3.27 -6.54 -10.47
CA TYR A 3 -2.79 -7.90 -10.19
C TYR A 3 -2.76 -8.75 -11.45
N ASN A 4 -1.76 -9.63 -11.57
CA ASN A 4 -1.57 -10.52 -12.73
C ASN A 4 -1.62 -9.77 -14.07
N HIS A 5 -1.21 -8.50 -14.07
CA HIS A 5 -1.28 -7.56 -15.20
C HIS A 5 -2.68 -7.30 -15.81
N VAL A 6 -3.76 -7.87 -15.28
CA VAL A 6 -5.12 -7.74 -15.86
C VAL A 6 -6.19 -7.29 -14.87
N ILE A 7 -6.03 -7.56 -13.58
CA ILE A 7 -7.08 -7.30 -12.57
C ILE A 7 -6.83 -5.94 -11.92
N LEU A 8 -7.60 -4.93 -12.31
CA LEU A 8 -7.54 -3.60 -11.70
C LEU A 8 -8.27 -3.59 -10.35
N VAL A 9 -7.51 -3.47 -9.26
CA VAL A 9 -8.09 -3.44 -7.88
C VAL A 9 -8.19 -2.01 -7.34
N LEU A 10 -7.15 -1.19 -7.51
CA LEU A 10 -7.17 0.21 -7.07
C LEU A 10 -7.15 1.16 -8.26
N LYS A 11 -8.17 2.01 -8.35
CA LYS A 11 -8.32 3.06 -9.36
C LYS A 11 -8.57 4.42 -8.67
N GLY A 12 -7.67 5.37 -8.87
CA GLY A 12 -7.88 6.76 -8.41
C GLY A 12 -7.90 6.97 -6.90
N VAL A 13 -7.21 6.14 -6.11
CA VAL A 13 -7.13 6.31 -4.65
C VAL A 13 -6.16 7.43 -4.30
N SER A 14 -6.64 8.42 -3.55
CA SER A 14 -5.82 9.48 -2.95
C SER A 14 -6.16 9.61 -1.47
N LEU A 15 -5.15 9.49 -0.61
CA LEU A 15 -5.31 9.63 0.84
C LEU A 15 -4.07 10.30 1.44
N LYS A 16 -4.25 10.98 2.57
CA LYS A 16 -3.17 11.61 3.34
C LYS A 16 -3.33 11.25 4.81
N VAL A 17 -2.30 10.69 5.41
CA VAL A 17 -2.23 10.42 6.85
C VAL A 17 -1.39 11.52 7.50
N PRO A 18 -1.96 12.35 8.40
CA PRO A 18 -1.20 13.40 9.07
C PRO A 18 -0.19 12.80 10.07
N LYS A 19 0.93 13.49 10.28
CA LYS A 19 1.93 13.09 11.28
C LYS A 19 1.28 13.05 12.66
N GLY A 20 1.44 11.93 13.36
CA GLY A 20 0.85 11.71 14.68
C GLY A 20 -0.65 11.41 14.66
N GLY A 21 -1.28 11.36 13.48
CA GLY A 21 -2.68 11.02 13.33
C GLY A 21 -2.91 9.52 13.14
N ILE A 22 -4.12 9.09 13.48
CA ILE A 22 -4.63 7.75 13.20
C ILE A 22 -5.68 7.89 12.10
N THR A 23 -5.53 7.14 11.01
CA THR A 23 -6.48 7.14 9.89
C THR A 23 -7.04 5.74 9.71
N ALA A 24 -8.37 5.62 9.76
CA ALA A 24 -9.06 4.37 9.47
C ALA A 24 -9.43 4.28 7.99
N LEU A 25 -9.14 3.14 7.36
CA LEU A 25 -9.59 2.82 6.00
C LEU A 25 -10.72 1.80 6.08
N LEU A 26 -11.96 2.27 5.89
CA LEU A 26 -13.18 1.46 6.00
C LEU A 26 -13.75 1.12 4.63
N GLY A 27 -14.55 0.06 4.55
CA GLY A 27 -15.20 -0.40 3.33
C GLY A 27 -15.53 -1.89 3.36
N GLY A 28 -16.38 -2.35 2.44
CA GLY A 28 -16.78 -3.77 2.33
C GLY A 28 -15.66 -4.69 1.85
N ASN A 29 -15.95 -5.99 1.76
CA ASN A 29 -15.05 -6.97 1.13
C ASN A 29 -14.84 -6.61 -0.34
N GLY A 30 -13.60 -6.73 -0.82
CA GLY A 30 -13.25 -6.34 -2.20
C GLY A 30 -13.05 -4.83 -2.42
N ALA A 31 -13.29 -3.96 -1.43
CA ALA A 31 -13.10 -2.51 -1.57
C ALA A 31 -11.64 -2.04 -1.75
N GLY A 32 -10.67 -2.96 -1.78
CA GLY A 32 -9.25 -2.64 -1.97
C GLY A 32 -8.49 -2.23 -0.70
N LYS A 33 -9.05 -2.44 0.50
CA LYS A 33 -8.40 -2.10 1.78
C LYS A 33 -7.05 -2.80 1.96
N SER A 34 -7.05 -4.12 1.90
CA SER A 34 -5.83 -4.93 2.07
C SER A 34 -4.82 -4.66 0.96
N THR A 35 -5.28 -4.44 -0.28
CA THR A 35 -4.43 -4.04 -1.41
C THR A 35 -3.79 -2.67 -1.18
N THR A 36 -4.52 -1.71 -0.60
CA THR A 36 -3.98 -0.38 -0.26
C THR A 36 -2.88 -0.50 0.79
N LEU A 37 -3.09 -1.29 1.84
CA LEU A 37 -2.07 -1.54 2.86
C LEU A 37 -0.83 -2.24 2.28
N LYS A 38 -1.02 -3.27 1.45
CA LYS A 38 0.07 -3.96 0.74
C LYS A 38 0.85 -3.05 -0.19
N ALA A 39 0.19 -2.10 -0.84
CA ALA A 39 0.84 -1.10 -1.68
C ALA A 39 1.77 -0.20 -0.85
N ILE A 40 1.33 0.21 0.33
CA ILE A 40 2.11 1.07 1.24
C ILE A 40 3.31 0.31 1.83
N SER A 41 3.15 -0.97 2.14
CA SER A 41 4.20 -1.81 2.75
C SER A 41 5.15 -2.50 1.76
N GLY A 42 4.97 -2.27 0.46
CA GLY A 42 5.80 -2.89 -0.58
C GLY A 42 5.53 -4.38 -0.80
N LEU A 43 4.41 -4.91 -0.30
CA LEU A 43 4.05 -6.33 -0.37
C LEU A 43 3.19 -6.71 -1.59
N LEU A 44 3.02 -5.81 -2.57
CA LEU A 44 2.25 -6.15 -3.78
C LEU A 44 2.99 -7.16 -4.68
N ALA A 45 4.31 -7.02 -4.80
CA ALA A 45 5.10 -7.83 -5.72
C ALA A 45 5.05 -9.33 -5.38
N SER A 46 4.96 -9.69 -4.09
CA SER A 46 4.81 -11.09 -3.65
C SER A 46 3.49 -11.72 -4.10
N GLU A 47 2.51 -10.91 -4.47
CA GLU A 47 1.19 -11.35 -4.95
C GLU A 47 0.99 -11.04 -6.44
N ARG A 48 2.06 -10.77 -7.19
CA ARG A 48 1.99 -10.39 -8.62
C ARG A 48 1.16 -9.12 -8.84
N GLY A 49 1.22 -8.20 -7.88
CA GLY A 49 0.58 -6.90 -7.94
C GLY A 49 1.58 -5.78 -8.20
N ASP A 50 1.18 -4.81 -9.02
CA ASP A 50 2.02 -3.66 -9.39
C ASP A 50 1.27 -2.32 -9.26
N ILE A 51 2.01 -1.28 -8.86
CA ILE A 51 1.56 0.11 -8.93
C ILE A 51 1.91 0.65 -10.31
N THR A 52 0.93 0.64 -11.22
CA THR A 52 1.15 1.09 -12.61
C THR A 52 1.05 2.61 -12.80
N LYS A 53 0.37 3.31 -11.89
CA LYS A 53 0.18 4.77 -11.93
C LYS A 53 0.11 5.34 -10.51
N GLY A 54 0.55 6.58 -10.36
CA GLY A 54 0.58 7.29 -9.08
C GLY A 54 1.87 7.04 -8.30
N LYS A 55 1.91 7.55 -7.06
CA LYS A 55 3.05 7.38 -6.16
C LYS A 55 2.59 7.33 -4.71
N ILE A 56 3.41 6.71 -3.87
CA ILE A 56 3.26 6.67 -2.42
C ILE A 56 4.51 7.32 -1.84
N SER A 57 4.32 8.26 -0.92
CA SER A 57 5.42 8.95 -0.26
C SER A 57 5.31 8.86 1.25
N TYR A 58 6.43 8.60 1.92
CA TYR A 58 6.56 8.60 3.37
C TYR A 58 7.66 9.58 3.79
N ARG A 59 7.31 10.52 4.70
CA ARG A 59 8.21 11.59 5.16
C ARG A 59 8.93 12.36 4.02
N GLY A 60 8.20 12.63 2.93
CA GLY A 60 8.73 13.33 1.75
C GLY A 60 9.47 12.44 0.75
N ASN A 61 9.81 11.19 1.10
CA ASN A 61 10.51 10.26 0.22
C ASN A 61 9.50 9.40 -0.55
N SER A 62 9.75 9.17 -1.83
CA SER A 62 9.00 8.18 -2.61
C SER A 62 9.34 6.77 -2.12
N ILE A 63 8.32 5.97 -1.83
CA ILE A 63 8.48 4.60 -1.35
C ILE A 63 7.93 3.54 -2.32
N SER A 64 7.37 3.95 -3.46
CA SER A 64 6.67 3.06 -4.40
C SER A 64 7.52 1.96 -5.02
N ALA A 65 8.84 2.11 -5.04
CA ALA A 65 9.79 1.15 -5.62
C ALA A 65 10.78 0.61 -4.57
N MET A 66 10.54 0.85 -3.28
CA MET A 66 11.39 0.33 -2.21
C MET A 66 11.01 -1.10 -1.88
N ASN A 67 12.02 -1.91 -1.54
CA ASN A 67 11.79 -3.27 -1.09
C ASN A 67 11.23 -3.26 0.36
N PRO A 68 10.47 -4.28 0.77
CA PRO A 68 9.88 -4.35 2.11
C PRO A 68 10.91 -4.19 3.26
N SER A 69 12.12 -4.73 3.10
CA SER A 69 13.19 -4.62 4.09
C SER A 69 13.64 -3.17 4.33
N ASP A 70 13.68 -2.36 3.27
CA ASP A 70 14.07 -0.95 3.38
C ASP A 70 12.94 -0.13 4.01
N LEU A 71 11.69 -0.45 3.68
CA LEU A 71 10.51 0.17 4.29
C LEU A 71 10.44 -0.05 5.80
N VAL A 72 10.73 -1.27 6.26
CA VAL A 72 10.79 -1.59 7.68
C VAL A 72 11.88 -0.78 8.40
N LYS A 73 13.08 -0.66 7.80
CA LYS A 73 14.17 0.18 8.35
C LYS A 73 13.77 1.66 8.45
N MET A 74 12.89 2.13 7.57
CA MET A 74 12.34 3.49 7.61
C MET A 74 11.19 3.67 8.62
N GLY A 75 10.74 2.58 9.26
CA GLY A 75 9.63 2.58 10.22
C GLY A 75 8.24 2.40 9.60
N VAL A 76 8.15 1.94 8.36
CA VAL A 76 6.88 1.53 7.73
C VAL A 76 6.70 0.03 7.99
N ILE A 77 5.84 -0.31 8.95
CA ILE A 77 5.63 -1.69 9.39
C ILE A 77 4.16 -2.05 9.19
N GLN A 78 3.90 -3.14 8.46
CA GLN A 78 2.57 -3.72 8.36
C GLN A 78 2.44 -4.86 9.38
N VAL A 79 1.47 -4.73 10.28
CA VAL A 79 1.01 -5.83 11.11
C VAL A 79 -0.05 -6.60 10.32
N MET A 80 0.21 -7.87 10.06
CA MET A 80 -0.75 -8.72 9.35
C MET A 80 -1.88 -9.14 10.29
N GLU A 81 -3.05 -9.40 9.72
CA GLU A 81 -4.14 -10.05 10.44
C GLU A 81 -3.68 -11.45 10.85
N GLY A 82 -3.81 -11.77 12.14
CA GLY A 82 -3.61 -13.12 12.65
C GLY A 82 -4.84 -13.97 12.32
N ARG A 83 -4.61 -15.19 11.84
CA ARG A 83 -5.66 -16.21 11.68
C ARG A 83 -5.69 -17.11 12.91
#